data_AF-X0YP83-F1
#
_entry.id   AF-X0YP83-F1
#
_cell.length_a   1.000
_cell.length_b   1.000
_cell.length_c   1.000
_cell.angle_alpha   90.00
_cell.angle_beta   90.00
_cell.angle_gamma   90.00
#
_symmetry.space_group_name_H-M   'P 1'
#
loop_
_entity.id
_entity.type
_entity.pdbx_description
1 polymer ?
#
loop_
_entity_poly.entity_id
_entity_poly.type
_entity_poly.pdbx_seq_one_letter_code
_entity_poly.pdbx_strand_id
1 'polypeptide(L)'
;APFLDKYRLGALDIADTTKKLDIMGAKAYETEDKLVMKGVPKKAKKIGDYKYEYYTFFNQATHLNEKVTRYYLTKKTVKDVTPRYDKGEITTEGKIIPFQLRSSEPPLSQLPEPLSFFSKAQAQ
;
A
#
# COMPACT_ATOMS: atom_id res chain seq x y z
N ALA A 1 9.48 15.25 21.17
CA ALA A 1 9.19 15.82 19.83
C ALA A 1 7.71 16.19 19.77
N PRO A 2 7.33 17.41 19.35
CA PRO A 2 5.95 17.89 19.45
C PRO A 2 4.93 17.10 18.60
N PHE A 3 5.40 16.17 17.76
CA PHE A 3 4.57 15.31 16.91
C PHE A 3 4.42 13.88 17.42
N LEU A 4 5.15 13.46 18.47
CA LEU A 4 5.06 12.12 19.04
C LEU A 4 4.12 12.12 20.24
N ASP A 5 2.98 11.45 20.12
CA ASP A 5 2.01 11.27 21.20
C ASP A 5 1.12 10.06 20.88
N LYS A 6 0.94 9.16 21.84
CA LYS A 6 0.22 7.89 21.67
C LYS A 6 -1.30 8.05 21.59
N TYR A 7 -1.86 9.11 22.20
CA TYR A 7 -3.30 9.26 22.40
C TYR A 7 -3.89 10.45 21.65
N ARG A 8 -3.06 11.42 21.27
CA ARG A 8 -3.49 12.59 20.53
C ARG A 8 -3.71 12.23 19.05
N LEU A 9 -4.93 12.42 18.58
CA LEU A 9 -5.27 12.26 17.17
C LEU A 9 -4.38 13.14 16.28
N GLY A 10 -3.85 12.56 15.20
CA GLY A 10 -2.96 13.25 14.26
C GLY A 10 -1.49 13.31 14.69
N ALA A 11 -1.15 12.85 15.90
CA ALA A 11 0.23 12.63 16.31
C ALA A 11 0.74 11.27 15.82
N LEU A 12 2.06 11.13 15.78
CA LEU A 12 2.77 9.89 15.51
C LEU A 12 2.89 9.07 16.80
N ASP A 13 2.61 7.77 16.71
CA ASP A 13 2.85 6.81 17.79
C ASP A 13 4.00 5.87 17.41
N ILE A 14 4.77 5.42 18.41
CA ILE A 14 5.80 4.40 18.22
C ILE A 14 5.14 3.04 18.42
N ALA A 15 4.66 2.46 17.32
CA ALA A 15 3.95 1.18 17.36
C ALA A 15 4.89 -0.02 17.53
N ASP A 16 6.13 0.06 17.05
CA ASP A 16 7.07 -1.06 17.03
C ASP A 16 8.53 -0.57 16.89
N THR A 17 9.48 -1.38 17.35
CA THR A 17 10.93 -1.11 17.23
C THR A 17 11.66 -2.38 16.84
N THR A 18 12.57 -2.30 15.87
CA THR A 18 13.38 -3.43 15.38
C THR A 18 14.84 -2.99 15.25
N LYS A 19 15.81 -3.90 15.44
CA LYS A 19 17.23 -3.59 15.22
C LYS A 19 17.65 -3.89 13.77
N LYS A 20 16.96 -4.82 13.10
CA LYS A 20 17.11 -5.15 11.69
C LYS A 20 15.84 -4.87 10.90
N LEU A 21 15.99 -4.23 9.74
CA LEU A 21 14.91 -3.97 8.80
C LEU A 21 15.43 -4.10 7.36
N ASP A 22 14.91 -5.09 6.64
CA ASP A 22 15.20 -5.32 5.22
C ASP A 22 13.97 -4.94 4.39
N ILE A 23 14.06 -3.88 3.59
CA ILE A 23 12.97 -3.40 2.72
C ILE A 23 13.23 -3.86 1.30
N MET A 24 12.43 -4.81 0.80
CA MET A 24 12.59 -5.37 -0.54
C MET A 24 11.67 -4.70 -1.56
N GLY A 25 10.55 -4.13 -1.10
CA GLY A 25 9.57 -3.50 -1.97
C GLY A 25 8.48 -2.76 -1.21
N ALA A 26 7.57 -2.14 -1.96
CA ALA A 26 6.42 -1.48 -1.35
C ALA A 26 5.53 -2.51 -0.63
N LYS A 27 5.39 -2.37 0.70
CA LYS A 27 4.67 -3.32 1.55
C LYS A 27 5.26 -4.75 1.49
N ALA A 28 6.57 -4.84 1.28
CA ALA A 28 7.37 -6.06 1.29
C ALA A 28 8.63 -5.79 2.11
N TYR A 29 8.62 -6.18 3.39
CA TYR A 29 9.72 -5.95 4.31
C TYR A 29 9.87 -7.11 5.30
N GLU A 30 11.07 -7.25 5.82
CA GLU A 30 11.42 -8.22 6.84
C GLU A 30 12.05 -7.50 8.03
N THR A 31 11.66 -7.94 9.20
CA THR A 31 12.21 -7.54 10.50
C THR A 31 12.76 -8.78 11.18
N GLU A 32 13.35 -8.64 12.37
CA GLU A 32 13.81 -9.81 13.14
C GLU A 32 12.68 -10.80 13.45
N ASP A 33 11.46 -10.30 13.65
CA ASP A 33 10.34 -11.11 14.14
C ASP A 33 9.37 -11.56 13.04
N LYS A 34 9.30 -10.82 11.93
CA LYS A 34 8.26 -11.02 10.91
C LYS A 34 8.71 -10.64 9.51
N LEU A 35 8.25 -11.45 8.57
CA LEU A 35 8.19 -11.15 7.14
C LEU A 35 6.78 -10.65 6.79
N VAL A 36 6.70 -9.46 6.20
CA VAL A 36 5.46 -8.85 5.75
C VAL A 36 5.49 -8.71 4.24
N MET A 37 4.56 -9.40 3.57
CA MET A 37 4.43 -9.39 2.11
C MET A 37 2.99 -9.08 1.73
N LYS A 38 2.79 -8.05 0.89
CA LYS A 38 1.46 -7.61 0.47
C LYS A 38 0.65 -8.76 -0.15
N GLY A 39 -0.53 -9.00 0.40
CA GLY A 39 -1.45 -10.01 -0.13
C GLY A 39 -1.00 -11.45 0.10
N VAL A 40 -0.02 -11.68 0.98
CA VAL A 40 0.37 -13.00 1.45
C VAL A 40 0.00 -13.10 2.93
N PRO A 41 -0.90 -14.02 3.31
CA PRO A 41 -1.29 -14.19 4.72
C PRO A 41 -0.14 -14.79 5.53
N LYS A 42 -0.09 -14.51 6.83
CA LYS A 42 0.95 -15.03 7.75
C LYS A 42 1.07 -16.55 7.76
N LYS A 43 -0.04 -17.26 7.51
CA LYS A 43 -0.09 -18.73 7.47
C LYS A 43 0.21 -19.32 6.08
N ALA A 44 0.57 -18.50 5.10
CA ALA A 44 0.92 -19.01 3.78
C ALA A 44 2.18 -19.87 3.84
N LYS A 45 2.19 -20.95 3.06
CA LYS A 45 3.35 -21.83 2.92
C LYS A 45 4.25 -21.28 1.81
N LYS A 46 5.52 -21.00 2.11
CA LYS A 46 6.52 -20.70 1.08
C LYS A 46 6.80 -21.97 0.29
N ILE A 47 6.62 -21.94 -1.02
CA ILE A 47 6.83 -23.08 -1.93
C ILE A 47 7.98 -22.85 -2.93
N GLY A 48 8.55 -21.65 -2.94
CA GLY A 48 9.70 -21.28 -3.77
C GLY A 48 10.11 -19.84 -3.52
N ASP A 49 11.04 -19.34 -4.32
CA ASP A 49 11.50 -17.96 -4.21
C ASP A 49 10.39 -16.99 -4.58
N TYR A 50 9.94 -16.25 -3.55
CA TYR A 50 8.80 -15.34 -3.61
C TYR A 50 7.49 -15.97 -4.11
N LYS A 51 7.35 -17.30 -3.96
CA LYS A 51 6.14 -18.05 -4.28
C LYS A 51 5.51 -18.60 -3.01
N TYR A 52 4.22 -18.29 -2.80
CA TYR A 52 3.49 -18.64 -1.59
C TYR A 52 2.17 -19.34 -1.91
N GLU A 53 1.91 -20.46 -1.27
CA GLU A 53 0.67 -21.21 -1.37
C GLU A 53 -0.22 -20.94 -0.15
N TYR A 54 -1.48 -20.62 -0.39
CA TYR A 54 -2.50 -20.48 0.66
C TYR A 54 -3.92 -20.71 0.11
N TYR A 55 -4.88 -20.87 1.02
CA TYR A 55 -6.28 -20.99 0.65
C TYR A 55 -6.92 -19.62 0.47
N THR A 56 -7.62 -19.43 -0.64
CA THR A 56 -8.46 -18.26 -0.92
C THR A 56 -9.92 -18.67 -0.97
N PHE A 57 -10.81 -17.76 -0.60
CA PHE A 57 -12.24 -17.95 -0.78
C PHE A 57 -12.62 -17.84 -2.26
N PHE A 58 -13.59 -18.64 -2.69
CA PHE A 58 -14.22 -18.41 -3.98
C PHE A 58 -15.07 -17.13 -3.96
N ASN A 59 -15.34 -16.58 -5.15
CA ASN A 59 -16.26 -15.45 -5.27
C ASN A 59 -17.71 -15.88 -5.00
N GLN A 60 -18.59 -14.91 -4.77
CA GLN A 60 -20.00 -15.17 -4.47
C GLN A 60 -20.74 -15.84 -5.64
N ALA A 61 -20.37 -15.51 -6.88
CA ALA A 61 -20.97 -16.10 -8.08
C ALA A 61 -20.73 -17.62 -8.14
N THR A 62 -19.52 -18.10 -7.81
CA THR A 62 -19.23 -19.54 -7.73
C THR A 62 -20.08 -20.21 -6.65
N HIS A 63 -20.24 -19.61 -5.48
CA HIS A 63 -21.11 -20.18 -4.43
C HIS A 63 -22.56 -20.31 -4.91
N LEU A 64 -23.07 -19.30 -5.63
CA LEU A 64 -24.42 -19.32 -6.18
C LEU A 64 -24.59 -20.40 -7.25
N ASN A 65 -23.64 -20.50 -8.20
CA ASN A 65 -23.67 -21.50 -9.27
C ASN A 65 -23.62 -22.94 -8.71
N GLU A 66 -22.83 -23.16 -7.66
CA GLU A 66 -22.70 -24.45 -6.96
C GLU A 66 -23.82 -24.70 -5.93
N LYS A 67 -24.80 -23.78 -5.83
CA LYS A 67 -25.93 -23.84 -4.87
C LYS A 67 -25.50 -24.02 -3.41
N VAL A 68 -24.35 -23.45 -3.03
CA VAL A 68 -23.81 -23.52 -1.67
C VAL A 68 -24.39 -22.38 -0.83
N THR A 69 -25.13 -22.71 0.23
CA THR A 69 -25.85 -21.73 1.07
C THR A 69 -25.37 -21.65 2.52
N ARG A 70 -24.61 -22.64 3.02
CA ARG A 70 -24.29 -22.76 4.46
C ARG A 70 -22.79 -22.77 4.80
N TYR A 71 -21.92 -23.01 3.83
CA TYR A 71 -20.47 -23.07 4.04
C TYR A 71 -19.73 -22.28 2.97
N TYR A 72 -18.44 -22.00 3.23
CA TYR A 72 -17.59 -21.30 2.29
C TYR A 72 -16.73 -22.29 1.52
N LEU A 73 -16.71 -22.14 0.21
CA LEU A 73 -15.78 -22.82 -0.66
C LEU A 73 -14.43 -22.09 -0.61
N THR A 74 -13.35 -22.88 -0.51
CA THR A 74 -11.98 -22.38 -0.60
C THR A 74 -11.22 -23.14 -1.67
N LYS A 75 -10.21 -22.50 -2.25
CA LYS A 75 -9.26 -23.13 -3.18
C LYS A 75 -7.84 -22.84 -2.78
N LYS A 76 -6.94 -23.78 -3.08
CA LYS A 76 -5.50 -23.49 -3.03
C LYS A 76 -5.17 -22.48 -4.12
N THR A 77 -4.35 -21.50 -3.79
CA THR A 77 -3.87 -20.48 -4.71
C THR A 77 -2.39 -20.28 -4.46
N VAL A 78 -1.64 -20.22 -5.56
CA VAL A 78 -0.23 -19.84 -5.54
C VAL A 78 -0.14 -18.37 -5.89
N LYS A 79 0.54 -17.61 -5.04
CA LYS A 79 0.84 -16.20 -5.25
C LYS A 79 2.33 -16.03 -5.50
N ASP A 80 2.64 -15.58 -6.70
CA ASP A 80 3.96 -15.07 -7.04
C ASP A 80 4.04 -13.59 -6.64
N VAL A 81 5.08 -13.24 -5.90
CA VAL A 81 5.36 -11.87 -5.46
C VAL A 81 6.65 -11.41 -6.11
N THR A 82 6.64 -10.22 -6.70
CA THR A 82 7.87 -9.59 -7.21
C THR A 82 8.32 -8.55 -6.20
N PRO A 83 9.33 -8.83 -5.36
CA PRO A 83 9.82 -7.92 -4.34
C PRO A 83 10.78 -6.91 -4.97
N ARG A 84 10.23 -5.99 -5.75
CA ARG A 84 11.01 -4.91 -6.35
C ARG A 84 10.53 -3.59 -5.77
N TYR A 85 11.45 -2.83 -5.21
CA TYR A 85 11.18 -1.47 -4.79
C TYR A 85 11.18 -0.54 -6.01
N ASP A 86 10.04 0.07 -6.30
CA ASP A 86 9.76 0.84 -7.51
C ASP A 86 9.31 2.28 -7.20
N LYS A 87 9.56 2.77 -5.98
CA LYS A 87 9.10 4.11 -5.51
C LYS A 87 10.16 5.19 -5.58
N GLY A 88 11.23 4.93 -6.32
CA GLY A 88 12.34 5.85 -6.50
C GLY A 88 13.56 5.13 -7.04
N GLU A 89 14.63 5.89 -7.21
CA GLU A 89 15.94 5.37 -7.57
C GLU A 89 16.68 4.94 -6.31
N ILE A 90 17.20 3.71 -6.31
CA ILE A 90 17.99 3.17 -5.20
C ILE A 90 19.45 3.45 -5.52
N THR A 91 20.09 4.27 -4.70
CA THR A 91 21.54 4.52 -4.78
C THR A 91 22.34 3.30 -4.34
N THR A 92 23.63 3.24 -4.68
CA THR A 92 24.54 2.15 -4.26
C THR A 92 24.68 2.04 -2.74
N GLU A 93 24.42 3.12 -2.00
CA GLU A 93 24.41 3.18 -0.54
C GLU A 93 23.08 2.71 0.07
N GLY A 94 22.09 2.34 -0.74
CA GLY A 94 20.76 1.91 -0.28
C GLY A 94 19.79 3.05 0.06
N LYS A 95 20.19 4.31 -0.18
CA LYS A 95 19.29 5.46 -0.05
C LYS A 95 18.33 5.51 -1.23
N ILE A 96 17.06 5.79 -0.95
CA ILE A 96 15.99 5.93 -1.95
C ILE A 96 15.82 7.41 -2.28
N ILE A 97 15.93 7.75 -3.57
CA ILE A 97 15.59 9.07 -4.12
C ILE A 97 14.17 8.96 -4.71
N PRO A 98 13.14 9.55 -4.07
CA PRO A 98 11.78 9.50 -4.59
C PRO A 98 11.67 10.15 -5.96
N PHE A 99 10.82 9.61 -6.84
CA PHE A 99 10.52 10.27 -8.11
C PHE A 99 9.87 11.64 -7.86
N GLN A 100 10.42 12.67 -8.50
CA GLN A 100 9.84 14.01 -8.45
C GLN A 100 8.76 14.13 -9.51
N LEU A 101 7.50 14.28 -9.08
CA LEU A 101 6.43 14.67 -9.97
C LEU A 101 6.64 16.14 -10.34
N ARG A 102 7.15 16.39 -11.55
CA ARG A 102 7.12 17.73 -12.14
C ARG A 102 5.69 17.96 -12.61
N SER A 103 4.99 18.94 -12.06
CA SER A 103 3.76 19.43 -12.69
C SER A 103 4.15 20.04 -14.03
N SER A 104 3.52 19.59 -15.12
CA SER A 104 3.59 20.31 -16.40
C SER A 104 2.81 21.63 -16.35
N GLU A 105 2.02 21.82 -15.30
CA GLU A 105 1.28 23.04 -15.04
C GLU A 105 2.22 24.15 -14.57
N PRO A 106 2.00 25.40 -15.04
CA PRO A 106 2.69 26.54 -14.51
C PRO A 106 2.38 26.66 -13.00
N PRO A 107 3.34 27.15 -12.18
CA PRO A 107 3.13 27.34 -10.75
C PRO A 107 1.84 28.12 -10.47
N LEU A 108 1.18 27.89 -9.34
CA LEU A 108 -0.07 28.58 -8.97
C LEU A 108 0.01 30.11 -9.10
N SER A 109 1.22 30.69 -8.98
CA SER A 109 1.51 32.12 -9.20
C SER A 109 1.35 32.60 -10.65
N GLN A 110 1.19 31.68 -11.60
CA GLN A 110 1.05 31.92 -13.04
C GLN A 110 -0.31 31.42 -13.57
N LEU A 111 -1.17 30.90 -12.70
CA LEU A 111 -2.56 30.67 -13.08
C LEU A 111 -3.23 32.03 -13.26
N PRO A 112 -4.02 32.24 -14.35
CA PRO A 112 -4.87 33.41 -14.39
C PRO A 112 -5.75 33.41 -13.14
N GLU A 113 -5.83 34.55 -12.46
CA GLU A 113 -6.78 34.81 -11.37
C GLU A 113 -8.11 34.14 -11.72
N PRO A 114 -8.75 33.39 -10.80
CA PRO A 114 -9.99 32.70 -11.10
C PRO A 114 -10.94 33.71 -11.72
N LEU A 115 -11.28 33.50 -13.00
CA LEU A 115 -12.22 34.34 -13.70
C LEU A 115 -13.42 34.48 -12.77
N SER A 116 -13.83 35.72 -12.56
CA SER A 116 -14.93 36.17 -11.69
C SER A 116 -16.31 35.60 -12.08
N PHE A 117 -16.34 34.45 -12.76
CA PHE A 117 -17.48 33.66 -13.21
C PHE A 117 -18.49 33.41 -12.09
N PHE A 118 -18.07 33.33 -10.83
CA PHE A 118 -18.97 33.17 -9.68
C PHE A 118 -19.48 34.48 -9.07
N SER A 119 -19.08 35.66 -9.57
CA SER A 119 -19.52 36.95 -9.00
C SER A 119 -20.83 37.50 -9.59
N LYS A 120 -21.40 36.87 -10.63
CA LYS A 120 -22.67 37.32 -11.25
C LYS A 120 -23.83 36.35 -11.01
N ALA A 121 -23.95 35.85 -9.80
CA ALA A 121 -25.17 35.19 -9.33
C ALA A 121 -25.57 35.78 -7.97
N GLN A 122 -25.82 37.09 -7.92
CA GLN A 122 -26.69 37.76 -6.94
C GLN A 122 -26.68 39.28 -7.17
N ALA A 123 -27.63 39.78 -7.97
CA ALA A 123 -28.34 41.06 -7.76
C ALA A 123 -29.30 41.33 -8.93
N GLN A 124 -30.58 41.48 -8.57
CA GLN A 124 -31.77 41.92 -9.34
C GLN A 124 -32.49 40.87 -10.18
#